data_AF-A0A920AC72-F1
#
_entry.id   AF-A0A920AC72-F1
#
_cell.length_a   1.000
_cell.length_b   1.000
_cell.length_c   1.000
_cell.angle_alpha   90.00
_cell.angle_beta   90.00
_cell.angle_gamma   90.00
#
_symmetry.space_group_name_H-M   'P 1'
#
loop_
_entity.id
_entity.type
_entity.pdbx_description
1 polymer ?
#
loop_
_entity_poly.entity_id
_entity_poly.type
_entity_poly.pdbx_seq_one_letter_code
_entity_poly.pdbx_strand_id
1 'polypeptide(L)'
;MCSMDKFINKIAKQIYDTKQDQLEKLSIVLPSKRAGIFFKQALSDLSDIPIWMPKIYSIEEWLEELSGFTIIDKTQLLFEMYISYQNVFPKYEQDSFEVF
;
A
#
# COMPACT_ATOMS: atom_id res chain seq x y z
N MET A 1 -22.50 23.13 -12.12
CA MET A 1 -21.94 22.64 -10.84
C MET A 1 -20.75 21.75 -11.19
N CYS A 2 -19.51 22.24 -11.04
CA CYS A 2 -18.32 21.50 -11.43
C CYS A 2 -18.04 20.46 -10.34
N SER A 3 -18.46 19.21 -10.52
CA SER A 3 -18.03 18.12 -9.65
C SER A 3 -16.52 17.94 -9.87
N MET A 4 -15.72 18.22 -8.85
CA MET A 4 -14.29 17.92 -8.85
C MET A 4 -14.15 16.40 -8.77
N ASP A 5 -14.20 15.74 -9.93
CA ASP A 5 -14.03 14.29 -9.99
C ASP A 5 -12.69 13.93 -9.37
N LYS A 6 -12.74 13.15 -8.28
CA LYS A 6 -11.57 12.72 -7.53
C LYS A 6 -10.58 12.08 -8.50
N PHE A 7 -9.29 12.34 -8.32
CA PHE A 7 -8.24 11.81 -9.19
C PHE A 7 -8.36 10.28 -9.39
N ILE A 8 -8.61 9.53 -8.31
CA ILE A 8 -8.83 8.07 -8.36
C ILE A 8 -9.95 7.70 -9.34
N ASN A 9 -11.07 8.42 -9.33
CA ASN A 9 -12.22 8.12 -10.20
C ASN A 9 -11.86 8.38 -11.67
N LYS A 10 -11.12 9.46 -11.95
CA LYS A 10 -10.65 9.78 -13.31
C LYS A 10 -9.73 8.68 -13.85
N ILE A 11 -8.79 8.22 -13.04
CA ILE A 11 -7.86 7.16 -13.44
C ILE A 11 -8.57 5.81 -13.58
N ALA A 12 -9.48 5.47 -12.67
CA ALA A 12 -10.29 4.25 -12.77
C ALA A 12 -11.09 4.24 -14.08
N LYS A 13 -11.75 5.36 -14.41
CA LYS A 13 -12.48 5.52 -15.68
C LYS A 13 -11.57 5.39 -16.89
N GLN A 14 -10.44 6.08 -16.90
CA GLN A 14 -9.48 5.98 -18.01
C GLN A 14 -8.98 4.54 -18.21
N ILE A 15 -8.66 3.82 -17.13
CA ILE A 15 -8.23 2.43 -17.20
C ILE A 15 -9.36 1.53 -17.71
N TYR A 16 -10.58 1.72 -17.20
CA TYR A 16 -11.75 0.98 -17.65
C TYR A 16 -12.00 1.17 -19.15
N ASP A 17 -12.12 2.43 -19.61
CA ASP A 17 -12.39 2.77 -21.00
C ASP A 17 -11.32 2.25 -21.99
N THR A 18 -10.07 2.10 -21.53
CA THR A 18 -8.95 1.68 -22.40
C THR A 18 -8.56 0.21 -22.28
N LYS A 19 -8.90 -0.46 -21.17
CA LYS A 19 -8.37 -1.79 -20.82
C LYS A 19 -9.39 -2.73 -20.15
N GLN A 20 -10.69 -2.45 -20.18
CA GLN A 20 -11.73 -3.28 -19.53
C GLN A 20 -11.61 -4.79 -19.78
N ASP A 21 -11.27 -5.22 -21.00
CA ASP A 21 -11.18 -6.65 -21.37
C ASP A 21 -9.87 -7.34 -20.94
N GLN A 22 -8.98 -6.60 -20.26
CA GLN A 22 -7.64 -7.07 -19.86
C GLN A 22 -7.27 -6.61 -18.46
N LEU A 23 -8.26 -6.24 -17.64
CA LEU A 23 -8.05 -5.73 -16.29
C LEU A 23 -7.28 -6.73 -15.42
N GLU A 24 -7.53 -8.02 -15.58
CA GLU A 24 -6.83 -9.10 -14.87
C GLU A 24 -5.33 -9.16 -15.16
N LYS A 25 -4.87 -8.57 -16.27
CA LYS A 25 -3.46 -8.53 -16.67
C LYS A 25 -2.73 -7.32 -16.09
N LEU A 26 -3.45 -6.40 -15.44
CA LEU A 26 -2.86 -5.21 -14.87
C LEU A 26 -2.49 -5.43 -13.40
N SER A 27 -1.36 -4.84 -13.03
CA SER A 27 -0.95 -4.64 -11.64
C SER A 27 -0.99 -3.15 -11.33
N ILE A 28 -1.79 -2.76 -10.34
CA ILE A 28 -1.98 -1.37 -9.93
C ILE A 28 -1.36 -1.19 -8.55
N VAL A 29 -0.36 -0.32 -8.47
CA VAL A 29 0.33 0.02 -7.21
C VAL A 29 -0.13 1.39 -6.76
N LEU A 30 -0.57 1.49 -5.51
CA LEU A 30 -1.13 2.72 -4.92
C LEU A 30 -0.43 3.08 -3.61
N PRO A 31 -0.45 4.35 -3.18
CA PRO A 31 0.27 4.78 -1.99
C PRO A 31 -0.14 4.09 -0.68
N SER A 32 -1.36 3.55 -0.60
CA SER A 32 -1.85 2.87 0.60
C SER A 32 -2.98 1.89 0.28
N LYS A 33 -3.25 0.96 1.20
CA LYS A 33 -4.39 0.04 1.10
C LYS A 33 -5.72 0.78 0.97
N ARG A 34 -5.87 1.92 1.64
CA ARG A 34 -7.07 2.77 1.56
C ARG A 34 -7.31 3.30 0.15
N ALA A 35 -6.25 3.75 -0.53
CA ALA A 35 -6.37 4.17 -1.93
C ALA A 35 -6.81 3.00 -2.83
N GLY A 36 -6.33 1.78 -2.55
CA GLY A 36 -6.78 0.56 -3.22
C GLY A 36 -8.27 0.29 -3.06
N ILE A 37 -8.82 0.48 -1.85
CA ILE A 37 -10.27 0.33 -1.60
C ILE A 37 -11.07 1.33 -2.44
N PHE A 38 -10.66 2.61 -2.45
CA PHE A 38 -11.35 3.62 -3.25
C PHE A 38 -11.24 3.36 -4.76
N PHE A 39 -10.10 2.86 -5.24
CA PHE A 39 -9.94 2.49 -6.64
C PHE A 39 -10.83 1.30 -7.02
N LYS A 40 -10.90 0.26 -6.18
CA LYS A 40 -11.81 -0.89 -6.39
C LYS A 40 -13.26 -0.45 -6.48
N GLN A 41 -13.70 0.43 -5.58
CA GLN A 41 -15.06 0.97 -5.60
C GLN A 41 -15.30 1.75 -6.90
N ALA A 42 -14.40 2.67 -7.25
CA ALA A 42 -14.53 3.47 -8.47
C ALA A 42 -14.59 2.61 -9.74
N LEU A 43 -13.83 1.51 -9.81
CA LEU A 43 -13.88 0.58 -10.94
C LEU A 43 -15.17 -0.24 -10.97
N SER A 44 -15.64 -0.66 -9.79
CA SER A 44 -16.92 -1.38 -9.65
C SER A 44 -18.11 -0.51 -10.05
N ASP A 45 -18.09 0.79 -9.71
CA ASP A 45 -19.16 1.73 -10.04
C ASP A 45 -19.26 2.03 -11.55
N LEU A 46 -18.23 1.69 -12.34
CA LEU A 46 -18.19 1.87 -13.79
C LEU A 46 -18.69 0.66 -14.57
N SER A 47 -18.83 -0.50 -13.93
CA SER A 47 -19.20 -1.74 -14.61
C SER A 47 -20.59 -2.20 -14.24
N ASP A 48 -21.44 -2.37 -15.26
CA ASP A 48 -22.79 -2.93 -15.12
C ASP A 48 -22.79 -4.46 -15.08
N ILE A 49 -21.64 -5.09 -15.30
CA ILE A 49 -21.44 -6.55 -15.33
C ILE A 49 -20.30 -6.97 -14.41
N PRO A 50 -20.26 -8.23 -13.96
CA PRO A 50 -19.09 -8.74 -13.24
C PRO A 50 -17.83 -8.66 -14.10
N ILE A 51 -16.77 -8.07 -13.55
CA ILE A 51 -15.45 -7.95 -14.19
C ILE A 51 -14.36 -8.61 -13.35
N TRP A 52 -13.29 -9.07 -14.00
CA TRP A 52 -12.09 -9.51 -13.32
C TRP A 52 -11.29 -8.29 -12.84
N MET A 53 -11.06 -8.19 -11.53
CA MET A 53 -10.34 -7.07 -10.94
C MET A 53 -8.83 -7.19 -11.21
N PRO A 54 -8.12 -6.09 -11.50
CA PRO A 54 -6.66 -6.10 -11.52
C PRO A 54 -6.08 -6.49 -10.17
N LYS A 55 -4.83 -6.95 -10.16
CA LYS A 55 -4.09 -7.10 -8.89
C LYS A 55 -3.77 -5.70 -8.38
N ILE A 56 -4.19 -5.39 -7.16
CA ILE A 56 -4.06 -4.06 -6.54
C ILE A 56 -3.22 -4.20 -5.28
N TYR A 57 -2.18 -3.37 -5.19
CA TYR A 57 -1.24 -3.34 -4.07
C TYR A 57 -1.20 -1.95 -3.43
N SER A 58 -0.92 -1.90 -2.12
CA SER A 58 -0.19 -0.76 -1.58
C SER A 58 1.29 -0.81 -2.01
N ILE A 59 2.00 0.31 -1.93
CA ILE A 59 3.46 0.34 -2.16
C ILE A 59 4.18 -0.67 -1.25
N GLU A 60 3.74 -0.77 0.01
CA GLU A 60 4.28 -1.72 0.99
C GLU A 60 4.10 -3.17 0.54
N GLU A 61 2.87 -3.57 0.19
CA GLU A 61 2.55 -4.93 -0.28
C GLU A 61 3.32 -5.28 -1.56
N TRP A 62 3.46 -4.31 -2.47
CA TRP A 62 4.22 -4.50 -3.70
C TRP A 62 5.72 -4.67 -3.42
N LEU A 63 6.27 -3.90 -2.47
CA LEU A 63 7.67 -4.02 -2.07
C LEU A 63 7.96 -5.36 -1.39
N GLU A 64 7.05 -5.83 -0.53
CA GLU A 64 7.17 -7.14 0.11
C GLU A 64 7.16 -8.27 -0.93
N GLU A 65 6.23 -8.23 -1.88
CA GLU A 65 6.17 -9.22 -2.96
C GLU A 65 7.42 -9.18 -3.85
N LEU A 66 7.90 -7.99 -4.20
CA LEU A 66 9.08 -7.83 -5.05
C LEU A 66 10.37 -8.29 -4.36
N SER A 67 10.51 -7.97 -3.08
CA SER A 67 11.74 -8.20 -2.33
C SER A 67 11.81 -9.59 -1.66
N GLY A 68 10.66 -10.23 -1.43
CA GLY A 68 10.55 -11.46 -0.63
C GLY A 68 10.74 -11.23 0.87
N PHE A 69 10.89 -9.98 1.31
CA PHE A 69 10.97 -9.61 2.72
C PHE A 69 9.62 -9.11 3.23
N THR A 70 9.38 -9.27 4.52
CA THR A 70 8.22 -8.68 5.20
C THR A 70 8.64 -7.40 5.90
N ILE A 71 7.84 -6.35 5.75
CA ILE A 71 8.01 -5.10 6.49
C ILE A 71 7.54 -5.36 7.92
N ILE A 72 8.46 -5.25 8.88
CA ILE A 72 8.17 -5.44 10.30
C ILE A 72 7.20 -4.36 10.80
N ASP A 73 6.31 -4.74 11.71
CA ASP A 73 5.38 -3.79 12.31
C ASP A 73 6.12 -2.82 13.25
N LYS A 74 5.47 -1.70 13.60
CA LYS A 74 6.08 -0.64 14.40
C LYS A 74 6.55 -1.11 15.79
N THR A 75 5.84 -2.07 16.38
CA THR A 75 6.18 -2.62 17.70
C THR A 75 7.45 -3.44 17.60
N GLN A 76 7.52 -4.33 16.61
CA GLN A 76 8.74 -5.10 16.34
C GLN A 76 9.91 -4.19 15.98
N LEU A 77 9.68 -3.20 15.12
CA LEU A 77 10.68 -2.21 14.75
C LEU A 77 11.25 -1.47 15.96
N LEU A 78 10.43 -1.12 16.94
CA LEU A 78 10.89 -0.47 18.18
C LEU A 78 11.85 -1.37 18.96
N PHE A 79 11.52 -2.66 19.11
CA PHE A 79 12.40 -3.62 19.78
C PHE A 79 13.70 -3.85 19.02
N GLU A 80 13.64 -4.05 17.69
CA GLU A 80 14.83 -4.22 16.84
C GLU A 80 15.73 -2.98 16.89
N MET A 81 15.13 -1.78 16.94
CA MET A 81 15.86 -0.52 17.07
C MET A 81 16.55 -0.42 18.44
N TYR A 82 15.87 -0.79 19.52
CA TYR A 82 16.47 -0.80 20.86
C TYR A 82 17.62 -1.80 20.98
N ILE A 83 17.44 -3.02 20.44
CA ILE A 83 18.51 -4.04 20.39
C ILE A 83 19.71 -3.51 19.60
N SER A 84 19.46 -2.90 18.44
CA SER A 84 20.50 -2.28 17.61
C SER A 84 21.23 -1.16 18.35
N TYR A 85 20.51 -0.31 19.08
CA TYR A 85 21.06 0.73 19.95
C TYR A 85 22.00 0.14 21.01
N GLN A 86 21.56 -0.90 21.73
CA GLN A 86 22.38 -1.57 22.74
C GLN A 86 23.65 -2.24 22.16
N ASN A 87 23.64 -2.63 20.89
CA ASN A 87 24.80 -3.21 20.22
C ASN A 87 25.83 -2.16 19.78
N VAL A 88 25.45 -0.90 19.64
CA VAL A 88 26.30 0.19 19.15
C VAL A 88 26.89 1.01 20.30
N PHE A 89 26.12 1.29 21.35
CA PHE A 89 26.54 2.14 22.46
C PHE A 89 27.09 1.34 23.65
N PRO A 90 28.07 1.86 24.42
CA PRO A 90 28.56 1.19 25.61
C PRO A 90 27.51 1.21 26.73
N LYS A 91 27.50 0.17 27.59
CA LYS A 91 26.46 -0.03 28.63
C LYS A 91 26.21 1.16 29.56
N TYR A 92 27.22 1.99 29.82
CA TYR A 92 27.07 3.15 30.73
C TYR A 92 26.39 4.36 30.06
N GLU A 93 26.21 4.33 28.74
CA GLU A 93 25.47 5.34 27.95
C GLU A 93 24.10 4.82 27.47
N GLN A 94 23.72 3.60 27.86
CA GLN A 94 22.48 2.96 27.42
C GLN A 94 21.28 3.36 28.30
N ASP A 95 20.23 3.86 27.67
CA ASP A 95 18.92 4.07 28.30
C ASP A 95 18.17 2.75 28.52
N SER A 96 17.30 2.71 29.53
CA SER A 96 16.33 1.61 29.68
C SER A 96 15.30 1.65 28.55
N PHE A 97 14.64 0.53 28.25
CA PHE A 97 13.66 0.47 27.18
C PHE A 97 12.51 1.46 27.35
N GLU A 98 12.10 1.75 28.59
CA GLU A 98 11.02 2.69 28.89
C GLU A 98 11.42 4.16 28.67
N VAL A 99 12.72 4.47 28.66
CA VAL A 99 13.25 5.82 28.48
C VAL A 99 13.59 6.10 27.01
N PHE A 100 13.97 5.05 26.28
CA PHE A 100 14.23 5.06 24.84
C PHE A 100 12.96 5.29 24.01
#